data_AF-A0A821CA32-F1
#
_entry.id   AF-A0A821CA32-F1
#
_cell.length_a   1.000
_cell.length_b   1.000
_cell.length_c   1.000
_cell.angle_alpha   90.00
_cell.angle_beta   90.00
_cell.angle_gamma   90.00
#
_symmetry.space_group_name_H-M   'P 1'
#
loop_
_entity.id
_entity.type
_entity.pdbx_description
1 polymer ?
#
loop_
_entity_poly.entity_id
_entity_poly.type
_entity_poly.pdbx_seq_one_letter_code
_entity_poly.pdbx_strand_id
1 'polypeptide(L)' 'MADEFNRYYIKIRAILGIDAKTIFDELTEALGPDAPSYPTVRRWAANDLSFIYTIE' A
#
# COMPACT_ATOMS: atom_id res chain seq x y z
N MET A 1 2.91 -14.29 4.93
CA MET A 1 2.01 -14.64 3.79
C MET A 1 0.99 -13.52 3.58
N ALA A 2 0.04 -13.27 4.48
CA ALA A 2 -0.97 -12.20 4.32
C ALA A 2 -0.36 -10.77 4.25
N ASP A 3 0.60 -10.46 5.13
CA ASP A 3 1.25 -9.14 5.17
C ASP A 3 2.00 -8.78 3.88
N GLU A 4 2.55 -9.78 3.20
CA GLU A 4 3.30 -9.59 1.96
C GLU A 4 2.36 -9.28 0.80
N PHE A 5 1.23 -9.98 0.71
CA PHE A 5 0.17 -9.67 -0.25
C PHE A 5 -0.40 -8.26 -0.06
N ASN A 6 -0.73 -7.89 1.19
CA ASN A 6 -1.23 -6.55 1.51
C ASN A 6 -0.20 -5.48 1.16
N ARG A 7 1.09 -5.71 1.44
CA ARG A 7 2.17 -4.81 1.07
C ARG A 7 2.28 -4.62 -0.46
N TYR A 8 2.14 -5.68 -1.25
CA TYR A 8 2.14 -5.57 -2.71
C TYR A 8 0.94 -4.80 -3.23
N TYR A 9 -0.27 -5.11 -2.74
CA TYR A 9 -1.47 -4.38 -3.08
C TYR A 9 -1.33 -2.88 -2.79
N ILE A 10 -0.88 -2.52 -1.59
CA ILE A 10 -0.67 -1.12 -1.17
C ILE A 10 0.31 -0.41 -2.11
N LYS A 11 1.44 -1.05 -2.44
CA LYS A 11 2.45 -0.46 -3.35
C LYS A 11 1.89 -0.20 -4.74
N ILE A 12 1.20 -1.17 -5.35
CA ILE A 12 0.63 -1.02 -6.69
C ILE A 12 -0.37 0.14 -6.70
N ARG A 13 -1.23 0.23 -5.70
CA ARG A 13 -2.26 1.29 -5.61
C ARG A 13 -1.62 2.67 -5.44
N ALA A 14 -0.57 2.77 -4.63
CA ALA A 14 0.20 4.01 -4.48
C ALA A 14 0.90 4.42 -5.78
N ILE A 15 1.45 3.48 -6.56
CA ILE A 15 2.03 3.74 -7.89
C ILE A 15 0.96 4.27 -8.86
N LEU A 16 -0.28 3.78 -8.76
CA LEU A 16 -1.43 4.26 -9.51
C LEU A 16 -1.97 5.62 -9.03
N GLY A 17 -1.32 6.25 -8.03
CA GLY A 17 -1.70 7.56 -7.52
C GLY A 17 -2.82 7.55 -6.49
N ILE A 18 -3.20 6.37 -5.97
CA ILE A 18 -4.22 6.25 -4.92
C ILE A 18 -3.58 6.60 -3.58
N ASP A 19 -4.21 7.51 -2.85
CA ASP A 19 -3.66 7.98 -1.59
C ASP A 19 -3.77 6.91 -0.48
N ALA A 20 -2.86 6.98 0.49
CA ALA A 20 -2.77 5.99 1.57
C ALA A 20 -4.03 5.89 2.45
N LYS A 21 -4.86 6.94 2.51
CA LYS A 21 -6.11 6.91 3.29
C LYS A 21 -7.14 6.04 2.57
N THR A 22 -7.34 6.28 1.28
CA THR A 22 -8.23 5.44 0.45
C THR A 22 -7.80 3.97 0.49
N ILE A 23 -6.49 3.71 0.44
CA ILE A 23 -5.95 2.34 0.54
C ILE A 23 -6.27 1.69 1.89
N PHE A 24 -6.13 2.44 2.99
CA PHE A 24 -6.44 1.94 4.32
C PHE A 24 -7.93 1.68 4.51
N ASP A 25 -8.80 2.57 4.01
CA ASP A 25 -10.25 2.40 4.11
C ASP A 25 -10.69 1.11 3.41
N GLU A 26 -10.19 0.84 2.19
CA GLU A 26 -10.52 -0.39 1.45
C GLU A 26 -10.00 -1.66 2.13
N LEU A 27 -8.80 -1.63 2.72
CA LEU A 27 -8.28 -2.77 3.47
C LEU A 27 -9.06 -3.00 4.75
N THR A 28 -9.51 -1.94 5.41
CA THR A 28 -10.34 -2.02 6.63
C THR A 28 -11.72 -2.58 6.31
N GLU A 29 -12.31 -2.20 5.17
CA GLU A 29 -13.57 -2.75 4.70
C GLU A 29 -13.46 -4.25 4.37
N ALA A 30 -12.37 -4.67 3.72
CA ALA A 30 -12.19 -6.04 3.27
C ALA A 30 -11.73 -7.00 4.40
N LEU A 31 -10.86 -6.55 5.30
CA LEU A 31 -10.17 -7.38 6.28
C LEU A 31 -10.59 -7.11 7.73
N GLY A 32 -11.28 -5.98 7.99
CA GLY A 32 -11.71 -5.60 9.33
C GLY A 32 -10.54 -5.55 10.32
N PRO A 33 -10.59 -6.33 11.42
CA PRO A 33 -9.52 -6.35 12.44
C PRO A 33 -8.15 -6.79 11.92
N ASP A 34 -8.12 -7.56 10.83
CA ASP A 34 -6.88 -8.10 10.24
C ASP A 34 -6.22 -7.10 9.26
N ALA A 35 -6.82 -5.92 9.06
CA ALA A 35 -6.27 -4.90 8.20
C ALA A 35 -4.96 -4.32 8.78
N PRO A 36 -3.95 -4.05 7.92
CA PRO A 36 -2.77 -3.31 8.35
C PRO A 36 -3.16 -1.94 8.90
N SER A 37 -2.52 -1.53 10.00
CA SER A 37 -2.75 -0.21 10.58
C SER A 37 -2.42 0.92 9.60
N TYR A 38 -3.12 2.05 9.70
CA TYR A 38 -2.90 3.19 8.82
C TYR A 38 -1.43 3.66 8.72
N PRO A 39 -0.62 3.71 9.82
CA PRO A 39 0.80 4.02 9.73
C PRO A 39 1.59 3.00 8.89
N THR A 40 1.21 1.73 8.93
CA THR A 40 1.81 0.66 8.12
C THR A 40 1.47 0.86 6.64
N VAL A 41 0.21 1.14 6.33
CA VAL A 41 -0.24 1.47 4.96
C VAL A 41 0.52 2.68 4.43
N ARG A 42 0.58 3.78 5.19
CA ARG A 42 1.34 4.99 4.81
C ARG A 42 2.80 4.67 4.54
N ARG A 43 3.46 3.89 5.41
CA ARG A 43 4.87 3.52 5.24
C ARG A 43 5.11 2.68 3.99
N TRP A 44 4.21 1.75 3.67
CA TRP A 44 4.34 0.91 2.49
C TRP A 44 3.92 1.60 1.20
N ALA A 45 2.99 2.56 1.28
CA ALA A 45 2.56 3.42 0.17
C ALA A 45 3.58 4.53 -0.15
N ALA A 46 4.43 4.91 0.80
CA ALA A 46 5.55 5.82 0.55
C ALA A 46 6.51 5.16 -0.46
N ASN A 47 6.40 5.57 -1.71
CA ASN A 47 7.28 5.12 -2.78
C ASN A 47 8.72 5.51 -2.46
N ASP A 48 9.59 4.50 -2.35
CA ASP A 48 10.98 4.68 -2.74
C ASP A 48 10.97 4.72 -4.28
N LEU A 49 10.89 5.94 -4.84
CA LEU A 49 10.77 6.18 -6.29
C LEU A 49 12.01 5.71 -7.08
N SER A 50 13.04 5.19 -6.41
CA SER A 50 14.25 4.64 -7.03
C SER A 50 13.97 3.53 -8.06
N PHE A 51 12.85 2.80 -7.96
CA PHE A 51 12.49 1.74 -8.91
C PHE A 51 11.96 2.28 -10.26
N ILE A 52 11.36 3.47 -10.30
CA ILE A 52 10.70 4.00 -11.50
C ILE A 52 11.71 4.63 -12.49
N TYR A 53 12.91 4.97 -12.02
CA TYR A 53 13.95 5.61 -12.84
C TYR A 53 15.00 4.64 -13.43
N THR A 54 14.81 3.32 -13.34
CA THR A 54 15.71 2.33 -13.98
C THR A 54 15.11 1.79 -15.28
N ILE A 55 14.71 2.70 -16.17
CA ILE A 55 14.46 2.40 -17.59
C ILE A 55 15.12 3.53 -18.40
N GLU A 56 16.46 3.48 -18.48
CA GLU A 56 17.25 4.17 -19.50
C GLU A 56 17.97 3.11 -20.34
#